data_AF-A0A9E1W544-F1
#
_entry.id   AF-A0A9E1W544-F1
#
_cell.length_a   1.000
_cell.length_b   1.000
_cell.length_c   1.000
_cell.angle_alpha   90.00
_cell.angle_beta   90.00
_cell.angle_gamma   90.00
#
_symmetry.space_group_name_H-M   'P 1'
#
loop_
_entity.id
_entity.type
_entity.pdbx_description
1 polymer ?
#
loop_
_entity_poly.entity_id
_entity_poly.type
_entity_poly.pdbx_seq_one_letter_code
_entity_poly.pdbx_strand_id
1 'polypeptide(L)'
;HFGVLVGYTNGEIPDRLVEFAKKRNPDRDVRDVIATRENLAERLEAYTEVGASKFVIVPLEEPADWKAELEDTAERVLHLEN
;
A
#
# COMPACT_ATOMS: atom_id res chain seq x y z
N HIS A 1 -3.26 18.56 -6.59
CA HIS A 1 -3.23 17.55 -5.51
C HIS A 1 -3.68 16.23 -6.08
N PHE A 2 -2.84 15.20 -5.97
CA PHE A 2 -3.15 13.85 -6.43
C PHE A 2 -3.44 12.97 -5.21
N GLY A 3 -4.59 12.31 -5.24
CA GLY A 3 -4.94 11.25 -4.30
C GLY A 3 -4.47 9.91 -4.85
N VAL A 4 -3.91 9.06 -4.00
CA VAL A 4 -3.47 7.70 -4.36
C VAL A 4 -4.20 6.69 -3.48
N LEU A 5 -4.77 5.67 -4.11
CA LEU A 5 -5.24 4.48 -3.40
C LEU A 5 -4.06 3.51 -3.30
N VAL A 6 -3.67 3.17 -2.08
CA VAL A 6 -2.53 2.31 -1.80
C VAL A 6 -3.04 1.00 -1.22
N GLY A 7 -3.01 -0.05 -2.05
CA GLY A 7 -3.32 -1.40 -1.63
C GLY A 7 -2.12 -2.05 -0.96
N TYR A 8 -2.31 -2.73 0.16
CA TYR A 8 -1.25 -3.51 0.81
C TYR A 8 -1.68 -4.93 1.19
N THR A 9 -0.70 -5.80 1.41
CA THR A 9 -0.88 -7.19 1.85
C THR A 9 -0.14 -7.42 3.17
N ASN A 10 -0.59 -8.40 3.95
CA ASN A 10 0.06 -8.78 5.19
C ASN A 10 1.17 -9.82 4.91
N GLY A 11 2.30 -9.34 4.39
CA GLY A 11 3.45 -10.17 4.01
C GLY A 11 3.50 -10.48 2.52
N GLU A 12 3.33 -11.75 2.15
CA GLU A 12 3.46 -12.20 0.75
C GLU A 12 2.32 -11.65 -0.12
N ILE A 13 2.65 -11.16 -1.31
CA ILE A 13 1.66 -10.66 -2.28
C ILE A 13 1.05 -11.86 -3.01
N PRO A 14 -0.26 -12.15 -2.88
CA PRO A 14 -0.88 -13.29 -3.54
C PRO A 14 -0.73 -13.27 -5.07
N ASP A 15 -0.50 -14.44 -5.68
CA ASP A 15 -0.30 -14.60 -7.14
C ASP A 15 -1.39 -13.90 -7.98
N ARG A 16 -2.64 -13.95 -7.53
CA ARG A 16 -3.76 -13.29 -8.23
C ARG A 16 -3.54 -11.78 -8.41
N LEU A 17 -2.90 -11.14 -7.45
CA LEU A 17 -2.59 -9.71 -7.48
C LEU A 17 -1.37 -9.43 -8.35
N VAL A 18 -0.36 -10.31 -8.30
CA VAL A 18 0.81 -10.26 -9.20
C VAL A 18 0.36 -10.34 -10.65
N GLU A 19 -0.50 -11.30 -10.99
CA GLU A 19 -1.02 -11.46 -12.35
C GLU A 19 -1.89 -10.27 -12.79
N PHE A 20 -2.63 -9.66 -11.87
CA PHE A 20 -3.40 -8.44 -12.14
C PHE A 20 -2.51 -7.21 -12.39
N ALA A 21 -1.39 -7.09 -11.68
CA ALA A 21 -0.42 -6.02 -11.87
C ALA A 21 0.30 -6.17 -13.22
N LYS A 22 0.79 -7.38 -13.53
CA LYS A 22 1.46 -7.69 -14.81
C LYS A 22 0.58 -7.43 -16.03
N LYS A 23 -0.73 -7.67 -15.94
CA LYS A 23 -1.68 -7.34 -17.02
C LYS A 23 -1.72 -5.84 -17.35
N ARG A 24 -1.36 -4.96 -16.40
CA ARG A 24 -1.32 -3.51 -16.62
C ARG A 24 0.04 -3.04 -17.10
N ASN A 25 1.11 -3.57 -16.50
CA ASN A 25 2.47 -3.27 -16.89
C ASN A 25 3.37 -4.48 -16.55
N PRO A 26 3.76 -5.30 -17.54
CA PRO A 26 4.52 -6.54 -17.29
C PRO A 26 5.97 -6.29 -16.87
N ASP A 27 6.53 -5.13 -17.20
CA ASP A 27 7.95 -4.80 -16.95
C ASP A 27 8.18 -4.13 -15.58
N ARG A 28 7.10 -3.78 -14.87
CA ARG A 28 7.15 -3.13 -13.56
C ARG A 28 7.17 -4.15 -12.43
N ASP A 29 8.00 -3.93 -11.41
CA ASP A 29 7.93 -4.74 -10.19
C ASP A 29 6.57 -4.55 -9.51
N VAL A 30 5.92 -5.64 -9.14
CA VAL A 30 4.64 -5.61 -8.43
C VAL A 30 4.74 -4.84 -7.11
N ARG A 31 5.91 -4.88 -6.45
CA ARG A 31 6.18 -4.19 -5.18
C ARG A 31 6.20 -2.67 -5.32
N ASP A 32 6.33 -2.15 -6.54
CA ASP A 32 6.21 -0.72 -6.82
C ASP A 32 4.75 -0.24 -6.87
N VAL A 33 3.79 -1.16 -6.90
CA VAL A 33 2.36 -0.87 -7.08
C VAL A 33 1.53 -1.37 -5.91
N ILE A 34 1.88 -2.53 -5.36
CA ILE A 34 1.24 -3.17 -4.22
C ILE A 34 2.24 -3.19 -3.06
N ALA A 35 1.87 -2.54 -1.96
CA ALA A 35 2.68 -2.52 -0.76
C ALA A 35 2.55 -3.83 0.03
N THR A 36 3.51 -4.07 0.91
CA THR A 36 3.38 -5.00 2.04
C THR A 36 3.26 -4.18 3.32
N ARG A 37 2.80 -4.80 4.40
CA ARG A 37 2.72 -4.17 5.73
C ARG A 37 4.07 -3.58 6.16
N GLU A 38 5.17 -4.22 5.80
CA GLU A 38 6.53 -3.83 6.18
C GLU A 38 7.03 -2.62 5.39
N ASN A 39 6.66 -2.49 4.11
CA ASN A 39 7.17 -1.43 3.24
C ASN A 39 6.19 -0.27 3.01
N LEU A 40 5.06 -0.27 3.70
CA LEU A 40 3.98 0.69 3.48
C LEU A 40 4.45 2.15 3.65
N ALA A 41 5.20 2.47 4.71
CA ALA A 41 5.74 3.81 4.95
C ALA A 41 6.64 4.28 3.80
N GLU A 42 7.62 3.46 3.41
CA GLU A 42 8.53 3.74 2.28
C GLU A 42 7.75 4.00 0.99
N ARG A 43 6.65 3.27 0.76
CA ARG A 43 5.83 3.44 -0.45
C ARG A 43 5.06 4.77 -0.43
N LEU A 44 4.55 5.20 0.73
CA LEU A 44 3.89 6.50 0.88
C LEU A 44 4.86 7.65 0.70
N GLU A 45 6.08 7.54 1.23
CA GLU A 45 7.14 8.52 1.03
C GLU A 45 7.50 8.64 -0.46
N ALA A 46 7.73 7.52 -1.15
CA ALA A 46 8.02 7.51 -2.59
C ALA A 46 6.90 8.15 -3.43
N TYR A 47 5.62 7.96 -3.05
CA TYR A 47 4.51 8.66 -3.70
C TYR A 47 4.51 10.16 -3.40
N THR A 48 4.90 10.55 -2.19
CA THR A 48 4.99 11.96 -1.78
C THR A 48 6.10 12.67 -2.55
N GLU A 49 7.24 12.02 -2.79
CA GLU A 49 8.34 12.54 -3.62
C GLU A 49 7.92 12.91 -5.04
N VAL A 50 6.92 12.21 -5.60
CA VAL A 50 6.35 12.50 -6.92
C VAL A 50 5.09 13.37 -6.88
N GLY A 51 4.76 13.95 -5.73
CA GLY A 51 3.71 14.96 -5.56
C GLY A 51 2.33 14.43 -5.18
N ALA A 52 2.21 13.18 -4.73
CA ALA A 52 1.01 12.72 -4.03
C ALA A 52 0.89 13.42 -2.68
N SER A 53 -0.34 13.75 -2.28
CA SER A 53 -0.57 14.53 -1.05
C SER A 53 -1.80 14.04 -0.26
N LYS A 54 -2.41 12.93 -0.69
CA LYS A 54 -3.55 12.31 -0.02
C LYS A 54 -3.55 10.81 -0.32
N PHE A 55 -3.72 10.00 0.72
CA PHE A 55 -3.69 8.55 0.60
C PHE A 55 -4.98 7.93 1.13
N VAL A 56 -5.42 6.87 0.46
CA VAL A 56 -6.42 5.93 0.98
C VAL A 56 -5.74 4.57 1.02
N ILE A 57 -5.44 4.12 2.24
CA ILE A 57 -4.70 2.88 2.49
C ILE A 57 -5.71 1.76 2.70
N VAL A 58 -5.59 0.67 1.94
CA VAL A 58 -6.58 -0.41 1.92
C VAL A 58 -5.89 -1.77 2.00
N PRO A 59 -6.23 -2.64 2.97
CA PRO A 59 -5.76 -4.02 2.94
C PRO A 59 -6.43 -4.76 1.77
N LEU A 60 -5.65 -5.50 0.99
CA LEU A 60 -6.13 -6.25 -0.18
C LEU A 60 -6.70 -7.64 0.19
N GLU A 61 -6.68 -7.97 1.48
CA GLU A 61 -7.31 -9.12 2.09
C GLU A 61 -8.13 -8.65 3.29
N GLU A 62 -9.27 -9.30 3.53
CA GLU A 62 -10.16 -8.92 4.64
C GLU A 62 -9.46 -9.19 5.99
N PRO A 63 -9.27 -8.16 6.84
CA PRO A 63 -8.71 -8.35 8.17
C PRO A 63 -9.65 -9.17 9.05
N ALA A 64 -9.09 -10.05 9.89
CA ALA A 64 -9.87 -10.77 10.90
C ALA A 64 -10.38 -9.85 12.03
N ASP A 65 -9.63 -8.79 12.33
CA ASP A 65 -9.98 -7.74 13.28
C ASP A 65 -9.62 -6.37 12.68
N TRP A 66 -10.65 -5.62 12.30
CA TRP A 66 -10.49 -4.28 11.71
C TRP A 66 -9.88 -3.26 12.67
N LYS A 67 -10.14 -3.37 13.97
CA LYS A 67 -9.60 -2.41 14.94
C LYS A 67 -8.09 -2.61 15.06
N ALA A 68 -7.66 -3.85 15.24
CA ALA A 68 -6.23 -4.18 15.31
C ALA A 68 -5.48 -3.80 14.02
N GLU A 69 -6.12 -4.00 12.86
CA GLU A 69 -5.54 -3.62 11.57
C GLU A 69 -5.33 -2.11 11.45
N LEU A 70 -6.33 -1.32 11.85
CA LEU A 70 -6.26 0.14 11.82
C LEU A 70 -5.23 0.69 12.82
N GLU A 71 -5.14 0.10 14.02
CA GLU A 71 -4.14 0.49 15.03
C GLU A 71 -2.71 0.23 14.53
N ASP A 72 -2.41 -0.96 14.01
CA ASP A 72 -1.09 -1.26 13.43
C ASP A 72 -0.77 -0.40 12.21
N THR A 73 -1.75 -0.17 11.32
CA THR A 73 -1.55 0.73 10.17
C THR A 73 -1.22 2.15 10.64
N ALA A 74 -1.95 2.67 11.62
CA ALA A 74 -1.73 4.01 12.16
C ALA A 74 -0.33 4.15 12.79
N GLU A 75 0.11 3.17 13.60
CA GLU A 75 1.46 3.16 14.18
C GLU A 75 2.55 3.28 13.10
N ARG A 76 2.34 2.65 11.95
CA ARG A 76 3.32 2.62 10.85
C ARG A 76 3.38 3.89 10.02
N VAL A 77 2.28 4.62 9.85
CA VAL A 77 2.21 5.66 8.81
C VAL A 77 1.61 6.98 9.26
N LEU A 78 0.90 7.03 10.40
CA LEU A 78 0.22 8.26 10.82
C LEU A 78 1.22 9.37 11.14
N HIS A 79 2.44 9.02 11.56
CA HIS A 79 3.52 9.98 11.79
C HIS A 79 4.02 10.68 10.51
N LEU A 80 3.59 10.23 9.32
CA LEU A 80 3.89 10.88 8.04
C LEU A 80 2.87 11.99 7.70
N GLU A 81 1.75 12.09 8.44
CA GLU A 81 0.80 13.18 8.24
C GLU A 81 1.42 14.52 8.71
N ASN A 82 1.43 15.50 7.81
CA ASN A 82 1.96 16.86 8.03
C ASN A 82 0.86 17.91 7.92
#